data_AF-A0A4R3L9H6-F1
#
_entry.id   AF-A0A4R3L9H6-F1
#
_cell.length_a   1.000
_cell.length_b   1.000
_cell.length_c   1.000
_cell.angle_alpha   90.00
_cell.angle_beta   90.00
_cell.angle_gamma   90.00
#
_symmetry.space_group_name_H-M   'P 1'
#
loop_
_entity.id
_entity.type
_entity.pdbx_description
1 polymer ?
#
loop_
_entity_poly.entity_id
_entity_poly.type
_entity_poly.pdbx_seq_one_letter_code
_entity_poly.pdbx_strand_id
1 'polypeptide(L)'
;MSNEQPSVAVLFFPQAVEAIGGALGGHLRDGEQLGPHVLCRQVNSNGPYFEMTFEGRDGAGNEVEMQVMVPHGYIRLVMSVRGDDSFGFARFRPGGVVPPAVAEATSSAGPASG
;
A
#
# COMPACT_ATOMS: atom_id res chain seq x y z
N MET A 1 -8.15 -15.17 -6.74
CA MET A 1 -6.70 -14.95 -6.51
C MET A 1 -6.52 -13.45 -6.38
N SER A 2 -6.60 -12.91 -5.17
CA SER A 2 -6.34 -11.48 -4.93
C SER A 2 -4.85 -11.27 -5.15
N ASN A 3 -4.50 -10.59 -6.23
CA ASN A 3 -3.12 -10.19 -6.49
C ASN A 3 -2.82 -9.01 -5.57
N GLU A 4 -2.54 -9.27 -4.30
CA GLU A 4 -1.99 -8.27 -3.38
C GLU A 4 -0.61 -7.89 -3.88
N GLN A 5 -0.56 -6.79 -4.64
CA GLN A 5 0.71 -6.25 -5.09
C GLN A 5 1.44 -5.67 -3.88
N PRO A 6 2.73 -6.00 -3.69
CA PRO A 6 3.51 -5.52 -2.56
C PRO A 6 3.55 -3.99 -2.58
N SER A 7 3.07 -3.36 -1.51
CA SER A 7 3.12 -1.90 -1.37
C SER A 7 4.50 -1.47 -0.90
N VAL A 8 5.12 -0.52 -1.59
CA VAL A 8 6.44 0.04 -1.25
C VAL A 8 6.25 1.39 -0.59
N ALA A 9 6.76 1.57 0.63
CA ALA A 9 6.77 2.88 1.29
C ALA A 9 8.08 3.62 0.99
N VAL A 10 7.96 4.87 0.55
CA VAL A 10 9.08 5.77 0.27
C VAL A 10 9.03 6.93 1.25
N LEU A 11 10.09 7.08 2.06
CA LEU A 11 10.23 8.13 3.04
C LEU A 11 11.10 9.24 2.47
N PHE A 12 10.72 10.48 2.77
CA PHE A 12 11.42 11.66 2.27
C PHE A 12 12.22 12.35 3.36
N PHE A 13 13.29 13.03 2.97
CA PHE A 13 13.92 14.00 3.88
C PHE A 13 12.98 15.20 4.11
N PRO A 14 13.04 15.87 5.27
CA PRO A 14 12.17 17.03 5.55
C PRO A 14 12.27 18.11 4.46
N GLN A 15 13.47 18.42 4.00
CA GLN A 15 13.70 19.39 2.91
C GLN A 15 13.00 19.01 1.60
N ALA A 16 12.82 17.72 1.34
CA ALA A 16 12.11 17.25 0.16
C ALA A 16 10.60 17.42 0.33
N VAL A 17 10.07 17.21 1.54
CA VAL A 17 8.66 17.48 1.83
C VAL A 17 8.35 18.97 1.65
N GLU A 18 9.23 19.87 2.08
CA GLU A 18 9.08 21.30 1.84
C GLU A 18 9.13 21.65 0.34
N ALA A 19 10.02 21.01 -0.43
CA ALA A 19 10.22 21.31 -1.84
C ALA A 19 9.15 20.71 -2.78
N ILE A 20 8.74 19.46 -2.53
CA ILE A 20 7.86 18.68 -3.43
C ILE A 20 6.62 18.12 -2.74
N GLY A 21 6.44 18.34 -1.43
CA GLY A 21 5.28 17.83 -0.69
C GLY A 21 3.95 18.39 -1.19
N GLY A 22 3.91 19.63 -1.68
CA GLY A 22 2.73 20.19 -2.34
C GLY A 22 2.33 19.43 -3.61
N ALA A 23 3.31 18.95 -4.39
CA ALA A 23 3.06 18.15 -5.59
C ALA A 23 2.64 16.70 -5.26
N LEU A 24 3.07 16.19 -4.10
CA LEU A 24 2.74 14.84 -3.60
C LEU A 24 1.52 14.82 -2.65
N GLY A 25 0.91 15.96 -2.37
CA GLY A 25 0.11 16.22 -1.16
C GLY A 25 -0.97 15.19 -0.84
N GLY A 26 -1.76 14.75 -1.84
CA GLY A 26 -2.82 13.75 -1.63
C GLY A 26 -2.31 12.34 -1.31
N HIS A 27 -1.04 12.06 -1.59
CA HIS A 27 -0.39 10.77 -1.39
C HIS A 27 0.59 10.76 -0.22
N LEU A 28 0.98 11.95 0.27
CA LEU A 28 1.86 12.10 1.40
C LEU A 28 1.11 11.75 2.68
N ARG A 29 1.53 10.68 3.34
CA ARG A 29 1.02 10.22 4.63
C ARG A 29 2.02 10.61 5.70
N ASP A 30 1.52 11.09 6.82
CA ASP A 30 2.35 11.29 8.00
C ASP A 30 2.12 10.14 8.98
N GLY A 31 3.19 9.44 9.35
CA GLY A 31 3.16 8.33 10.28
C GLY A 31 3.88 8.70 11.57
N GLU A 32 3.25 8.50 12.71
CA GLU A 32 3.76 8.94 14.02
C GLU A 32 5.18 8.43 14.34
N GLN A 33 5.55 7.24 13.83
CA GLN A 33 6.88 6.64 13.99
C GLN A 33 7.76 6.69 12.72
N LEU A 34 7.14 6.76 11.53
CA LEU A 34 7.83 6.66 10.24
C LEU A 34 8.18 8.04 9.65
N GLY A 35 7.41 9.06 10.03
CA GLY A 35 7.40 10.39 9.44
C GLY A 35 6.68 10.43 8.07
N PRO A 36 6.91 11.49 7.28
CA PRO A 36 6.27 11.71 5.99
C PRO A 36 6.74 10.67 4.95
N HIS A 37 5.77 9.91 4.42
CA HIS A 37 6.00 8.83 3.47
C HIS A 37 4.90 8.73 2.41
N VAL A 38 5.23 8.14 1.26
CA VAL A 38 4.28 7.83 0.19
C VAL A 38 4.25 6.32 -0.03
N LEU A 39 3.05 5.74 -0.16
CA LEU A 39 2.90 4.35 -0.59
C LEU A 39 2.82 4.27 -2.12
N CYS A 40 3.65 3.42 -2.69
CA CYS A 40 3.77 3.18 -4.12
C CYS A 40 3.48 1.72 -4.45
N ARG A 41 2.94 1.49 -5.63
CA ARG A 41 2.80 0.15 -6.20
C ARG A 41 4.15 -0.37 -6.69
N GLN A 42 4.94 0.52 -7.29
CA GLN A 42 6.24 0.19 -7.83
C GLN A 42 7.22 1.34 -7.63
N VAL A 43 8.48 0.99 -7.38
CA VAL A 43 9.60 1.93 -7.30
C VAL A 43 10.76 1.35 -8.10
N ASN A 44 11.34 2.15 -8.98
CA ASN A 44 12.53 1.83 -9.76
C ASN A 44 13.60 2.89 -9.49
N SER A 45 14.76 2.45 -9.03
CA SER A 45 15.89 3.32 -8.68
C SER A 45 16.99 3.34 -9.75
N ASN A 46 16.74 2.75 -10.92
CA ASN A 46 17.70 2.73 -12.01
C ASN A 46 17.70 4.08 -12.73
N GLY A 47 18.85 4.76 -12.72
CA GLY A 47 19.02 6.04 -13.42
C GLY A 47 19.07 7.24 -12.47
N PRO A 48 18.92 8.47 -13.01
CA PRO A 48 19.15 9.70 -12.26
C PRO A 48 18.02 10.07 -11.28
N TYR A 49 16.91 9.34 -11.32
CA TYR A 49 15.74 9.57 -10.46
C TYR A 49 15.22 8.23 -9.93
N PHE A 50 14.51 8.29 -8.81
CA PHE A 50 13.57 7.24 -8.43
C PHE A 50 12.27 7.44 -9.21
N GLU A 51 11.94 6.46 -10.03
CA GLU A 51 10.66 6.36 -10.71
C GLU A 51 9.68 5.68 -9.77
N MET A 52 8.62 6.39 -9.40
CA MET A 52 7.61 5.93 -8.47
C MET A 52 6.26 5.87 -9.18
N THR A 53 5.51 4.79 -8.97
CA THR A 53 4.18 4.59 -9.54
C THR A 53 3.17 4.38 -8.43
N PHE A 54 2.11 5.19 -8.41
CA PHE A 54 1.02 5.07 -7.45
C PHE A 54 -0.32 5.45 -8.10
N GLU A 55 -1.41 4.95 -7.52
CA GLU A 55 -2.77 5.21 -7.98
C GLU A 55 -3.28 6.50 -7.34
N GLY A 56 -3.84 7.38 -8.15
CA GLY A 56 -4.52 8.60 -7.74
C GLY A 56 -5.91 8.71 -8.32
N ARG A 57 -6.57 9.82 -8.02
CA ARG A 57 -7.86 10.17 -8.63
C ARG A 57 -7.71 11.49 -9.36
N ASP A 58 -8.26 11.55 -10.57
CA ASP A 58 -8.35 12.80 -11.32
C ASP A 58 -9.44 13.73 -10.73
N GLY A 59 -9.57 14.94 -11.27
CA GLY A 59 -10.59 15.90 -10.84
C GLY A 59 -12.04 15.47 -11.10
N ALA A 60 -12.26 14.39 -11.84
CA ALA A 60 -13.56 13.78 -12.09
C ALA A 60 -13.81 12.53 -11.22
N GLY A 61 -12.84 12.14 -10.37
CA GLY A 61 -12.92 11.00 -9.49
C GLY A 61 -12.56 9.66 -10.14
N ASN A 62 -12.08 9.66 -11.39
CA ASN A 62 -11.62 8.45 -12.06
C ASN A 62 -10.26 8.03 -11.51
N GLU A 63 -10.03 6.72 -11.44
CA GLU A 63 -8.72 6.18 -11.08
C GLU A 63 -7.73 6.44 -12.21
N VAL A 64 -6.60 7.07 -11.84
CA VAL A 64 -5.50 7.35 -12.77
C VAL A 64 -4.21 6.82 -12.16
N GLU A 65 -3.40 6.16 -12.99
CA GLU A 65 -2.06 5.77 -12.62
C GLU A 65 -1.12 6.97 -12.80
N MET A 66 -0.42 7.35 -11.73
CA MET A 66 0.52 8.45 -11.75
C MET A 66 1.95 7.91 -11.66
N GLN A 67 2.80 8.37 -12.56
CA GLN A 67 4.24 8.16 -12.51
C GLN A 67 4.94 9.46 -12.10
N VAL A 68 5.79 9.40 -11.09
CA VAL A 68 6.56 10.55 -10.60
C VAL A 68 8.05 10.21 -10.57
N MET A 69 8.89 11.16 -10.98
CA MET A 69 10.34 11.04 -10.92
C MET A 69 10.88 11.93 -9.80
N VAL A 70 11.56 11.32 -8.83
CA VAL A 70 12.08 12.02 -7.65
C VAL A 70 13.60 11.95 -7.61
N PRO A 71 14.33 13.06 -7.35
CA PRO A 71 15.78 13.03 -7.18
C PRO A 71 16.20 12.10 -6.03
N HIS A 72 17.31 11.36 -6.21
CA HIS A 72 17.84 10.46 -5.16
C HIS A 72 18.08 11.17 -3.83
N GLY A 73 18.57 12.42 -3.85
CA GLY A 73 18.83 13.21 -2.64
C GLY A 73 17.59 13.62 -1.85
N TYR A 74 16.38 13.39 -2.37
CA TYR A 74 15.12 13.69 -1.69
C TYR A 74 14.57 12.49 -0.91
N ILE A 75 15.03 11.28 -1.23
CA ILE A 75 14.54 10.04 -0.64
C ILE A 75 15.47 9.62 0.50
N ARG A 76 14.88 9.41 1.67
CA ARG A 76 15.58 8.99 2.88
C ARG A 76 15.65 7.46 2.98
N LEU A 77 14.57 6.77 2.60
CA LEU A 77 14.45 5.32 2.72
C LEU A 77 13.37 4.78 1.80
N VAL A 78 13.62 3.62 1.18
CA VAL A 78 12.62 2.83 0.43
C VAL A 78 12.48 1.48 1.11
N MET A 79 11.25 1.09 1.45
CA MET A 79 10.96 -0.18 2.13
C MET A 79 9.78 -0.89 1.44
N SER A 80 9.90 -2.20 1.24
CA SER A 80 8.79 -3.03 0.74
C SER A 80 8.01 -3.60 1.92
N VAL A 81 6.70 -3.46 1.89
CA VAL A 81 5.78 -4.03 2.88
C VAL A 81 5.05 -5.20 2.23
N ARG A 82 5.10 -6.38 2.87
CA ARG A 82 4.38 -7.59 2.48
C ARG A 82 3.68 -8.17 3.70
N GLY A 83 2.38 -8.46 3.59
CA GLY A 83 1.62 -9.16 4.63
C GLY A 83 0.29 -9.65 4.07
N ASP A 84 -0.17 -10.82 4.53
CA ASP A 84 -1.53 -11.37 4.32
C ASP A 84 -2.57 -10.71 5.25
N ASP A 85 -2.07 -9.99 6.26
CA ASP A 85 -2.86 -9.21 7.20
C ASP A 85 -2.56 -7.75 6.93
N SER A 86 -3.62 -6.95 6.75
CA SER A 86 -3.57 -5.51 6.56
C SER A 86 -2.47 -4.88 7.42
N PHE A 87 -1.46 -4.28 6.78
CA PHE A 87 -0.50 -3.41 7.45
C PHE A 87 -1.21 -2.10 7.81
N GLY A 88 -2.13 -2.19 8.76
CA GLY A 88 -2.68 -1.07 9.47
C GLY A 88 -1.71 -0.77 10.62
N PHE A 89 -1.06 0.39 10.57
CA PHE A 89 -0.68 1.07 11.81
C PHE A 89 -1.93 1.62 12.53
N ALA A 90 -3.09 0.99 12.36
CA ALA A 90 -4.24 1.18 13.22
C ALA A 90 -3.96 0.40 14.50
N ARG A 91 -4.09 1.08 15.64
CA ARG A 91 -4.03 0.46 16.96
C ARG A 91 -4.78 -0.87 16.94
N PHE A 92 -4.13 -1.94 17.36
CA PHE A 92 -4.80 -3.17 17.76
C PHE A 92 -5.94 -2.78 18.71
N ARG A 93 -7.19 -2.90 18.26
CA ARG A 93 -8.35 -2.78 19.13
C ARG A 93 -8.65 -4.21 19.59
N PRO A 94 -8.37 -4.58 20.85
CA PRO A 94 -8.73 -5.91 21.33
C PRO A 94 -10.27 -5.95 21.34
N GLY A 95 -10.88 -6.71 20.42
CA GLY A 95 -12.34 -6.88 20.36
C GLY A 95 -12.97 -7.04 18.98
N GLY A 96 -12.21 -7.17 17.89
CA GLY A 96 -12.79 -7.50 16.58
C GLY A 96 -13.11 -8.99 16.49
N VAL A 97 -14.37 -9.35 16.73
CA VAL A 97 -14.88 -10.72 16.50
C VAL A 97 -14.78 -11.03 15.01
N VAL A 98 -13.93 -11.98 14.64
CA VAL A 98 -13.97 -12.62 13.31
C VAL A 98 -15.19 -13.55 13.27
N PRO A 99 -16.17 -13.35 12.36
CA PRO A 99 -17.18 -14.38 12.14
C PRO A 99 -16.48 -15.60 11.51
N PRO A 100 -16.78 -16.84 11.97
CA PRO A 100 -16.20 -18.02 11.37
C PRO A 100 -16.66 -18.13 9.92
N ALA A 101 -15.68 -18.20 9.02
CA ALA A 101 -15.87 -18.46 7.61
C ALA A 101 -16.71 -19.74 7.43
N VAL A 102 -17.82 -19.58 6.69
CA VAL A 102 -18.65 -20.65 6.17
C VAL A 102 -17.80 -21.65 5.40
N ALA A 103 -17.75 -22.89 5.89
CA ALA A 103 -17.28 -24.05 5.15
C ALA A 103 -18.52 -24.82 4.63
N GLU A 104 -19.02 -24.40 3.47
CA GLU A 104 -19.68 -25.30 2.51
C GLU A 104 -18.60 -25.77 1.53
N ALA A 105 -18.49 -27.01 1.06
CA ALA A 105 -19.33 -28.19 1.16
C ALA A 105 -18.47 -29.42 0.81
N THR A 106 -18.90 -30.63 1.22
CA THR A 106 -18.90 -31.75 0.27
C THR A 106 -20.12 -32.62 0.51
N SER A 107 -20.94 -32.69 -0.52
CA SER A 107 -22.08 -33.58 -0.68
C SER A 107 -21.71 -34.58 -1.79
N SER A 108 -21.79 -35.88 -1.50
CA SER A 108 -22.24 -36.97 -2.39
C SER A 108 -21.92 -38.32 -1.71
N ALA A 109 -22.94 -39.03 -1.22
CA ALA A 109 -23.67 -40.14 -1.88
C ALA A 109 -22.84 -41.45 -1.91
N GLY A 110 -23.25 -42.56 -1.28
CA GLY A 110 -24.53 -43.26 -1.46
C GLY A 110 -24.70 -44.49 -0.51
N PRO A 111 -25.69 -45.39 -0.73
CA PRO A 111 -26.67 -45.76 0.30
C PRO A 111 -26.77 -47.25 0.69
N ALA A 112 -27.72 -47.54 1.61
CA ALA A 112 -28.48 -48.79 1.85
C ALA A 112 -27.72 -49.96 2.51
N SER A 113 -28.30 -50.92 3.24
CA SER A 113 -29.58 -51.20 3.92
C SER A 113 -29.36 -52.59 4.56
N GLY A 114 -30.00 -52.89 5.71
CA GLY A 114 -30.06 -54.26 6.25
C GLY A 114 -29.97 -54.33 7.75
#